data_AF-A0A2A2TF50-F1
#
_entry.id   AF-A0A2A2TF50-F1
#
_cell.length_a   1.000
_cell.length_b   1.000
_cell.length_c   1.000
_cell.angle_alpha   90.00
_cell.angle_beta   90.00
_cell.angle_gamma   90.00
#
_symmetry.space_group_name_H-M   'P 1'
#
loop_
_entity.id
_entity.type
_entity.pdbx_description
1 polymer ?
#
loop_
_entity_poly.entity_id
_entity_poly.type
_entity_poly.pdbx_seq_one_letter_code
_entity_poly.pdbx_strand_id
1 'polypeptide(L)'
;MAYKNRLNILPRLEQEQYELQRRLEASQSTYQTLLKKLQEIRVAENQTTGNARIIQDAFVSPKPMASQKLIILALGSFLGVLLATGAIVILEIRDKSIKHLQDAKEVFGFTLLGVIPSLTKKAFAKNQDSEWEIPQLFVKNTPRLPVAQAYQMLQANLKFLSSDKPPSVIVVKLRRI
;
A
#
# COMPACT_ATOMS: atom_id res chain seq x y z
N MET A 1 -107.13 -25.32 -43.60
CA MET A 1 -106.08 -24.34 -43.23
C MET A 1 -104.76 -24.96 -42.73
N ALA A 2 -104.69 -26.24 -42.34
CA ALA A 2 -103.46 -26.84 -41.78
C ALA A 2 -102.37 -27.27 -42.80
N TYR A 3 -102.73 -27.51 -44.07
CA TYR A 3 -101.78 -28.00 -45.09
C TYR A 3 -100.83 -26.90 -45.62
N LYS A 4 -101.31 -25.65 -45.70
CA LYS A 4 -100.50 -24.49 -46.13
C LYS A 4 -99.38 -24.14 -45.13
N ASN A 5 -99.57 -24.40 -43.83
CA ASN A 5 -98.53 -24.16 -42.82
C ASN A 5 -97.43 -25.23 -42.82
N ARG A 6 -97.72 -26.47 -43.27
CA ARG A 6 -96.70 -27.53 -43.41
C ARG A 6 -95.82 -27.38 -44.66
N LEU A 7 -96.30 -26.69 -45.69
CA LEU A 7 -95.51 -26.39 -46.89
C LEU A 7 -94.46 -25.30 -46.67
N ASN A 8 -94.62 -24.47 -45.64
CA ASN A 8 -93.71 -23.35 -45.34
C ASN A 8 -92.57 -23.72 -44.35
N ILE A 9 -92.62 -24.90 -43.72
CA ILE A 9 -91.60 -25.35 -42.74
C ILE A 9 -90.46 -26.15 -43.38
N LEU A 10 -90.72 -26.83 -44.50
CA LEU A 10 -89.72 -27.60 -45.25
C LEU A 10 -88.54 -26.73 -45.74
N PRO A 11 -88.75 -25.60 -46.44
CA PRO A 11 -87.63 -24.76 -46.90
C PRO A 11 -86.84 -24.15 -45.73
N ARG A 12 -87.48 -23.90 -44.58
CA ARG A 12 -86.82 -23.38 -43.37
C ARG A 12 -85.93 -24.42 -42.72
N LEU A 13 -86.38 -25.68 -42.65
CA LEU A 13 -85.58 -26.79 -42.12
C LEU A 13 -84.37 -27.11 -43.02
N GLU A 14 -84.52 -27.00 -44.34
CA GLU A 14 -83.40 -27.14 -45.28
C GLU A 14 -82.36 -26.01 -45.13
N GLN A 15 -82.82 -24.76 -44.98
CA GLN A 15 -81.92 -23.64 -44.69
C GLN A 15 -81.18 -23.82 -43.36
N GLU A 16 -81.89 -24.26 -42.32
CA GLU A 16 -81.32 -24.50 -40.99
C GLU A 16 -80.30 -25.66 -41.02
N GLN A 17 -80.60 -26.76 -41.72
CA GLN A 17 -79.62 -27.83 -41.96
C GLN A 17 -78.38 -27.33 -42.70
N TYR A 18 -78.56 -26.52 -43.74
CA TYR A 18 -77.45 -25.98 -44.52
C TYR A 18 -76.58 -25.01 -43.71
N GLU A 19 -77.18 -24.22 -42.81
CA GLU A 19 -76.43 -23.42 -41.84
C GLU A 19 -75.68 -24.27 -40.81
N LEU A 20 -76.32 -25.30 -40.26
CA LEU A 20 -75.67 -26.23 -39.33
C LEU A 20 -74.50 -26.96 -40.00
N GLN A 21 -74.67 -27.40 -41.24
CA GLN A 21 -73.65 -28.08 -42.03
C GLN A 21 -72.45 -27.15 -42.29
N ARG A 22 -72.69 -25.90 -42.70
CA ARG A 22 -71.62 -24.91 -42.87
C ARG A 22 -70.88 -24.61 -41.57
N ARG A 23 -71.60 -24.50 -40.44
CA ARG A 23 -71.00 -24.31 -39.12
C ARG A 23 -70.15 -25.52 -38.70
N LEU A 24 -70.62 -26.73 -38.97
CA LEU A 24 -69.89 -27.96 -38.71
C LEU A 24 -68.61 -28.03 -39.55
N GLU A 25 -68.69 -27.75 -40.85
CA GLU A 25 -67.54 -27.72 -41.76
C GLU A 25 -66.51 -26.65 -41.37
N ALA A 26 -66.97 -25.45 -41.00
CA ALA A 26 -66.09 -24.39 -40.50
C ALA A 26 -65.40 -24.77 -39.18
N SER A 27 -66.12 -25.42 -38.27
CA SER A 27 -65.55 -25.91 -37.01
C SER A 27 -64.54 -27.03 -37.24
N GLN A 28 -64.86 -27.98 -38.12
CA GLN A 28 -63.95 -29.07 -38.48
C GLN A 28 -62.68 -28.56 -39.16
N SER A 29 -62.78 -27.61 -40.09
CA SER A 29 -61.60 -27.04 -40.76
C SER A 29 -60.73 -26.24 -39.80
N THR A 30 -61.34 -25.50 -38.86
CA THR A 30 -60.62 -24.80 -37.80
C THR A 30 -59.89 -25.79 -36.89
N TYR A 31 -60.58 -26.86 -36.47
CA TYR A 31 -59.99 -27.92 -35.64
C TYR A 31 -58.79 -28.58 -36.32
N GLN A 32 -58.91 -28.94 -37.61
CA GLN A 32 -57.81 -29.51 -38.38
C GLN A 32 -56.63 -28.55 -38.50
N THR A 33 -56.89 -27.26 -38.69
CA THR A 33 -55.84 -26.23 -38.77
C THR A 33 -55.09 -26.10 -37.44
N LEU A 34 -55.81 -26.07 -36.32
CA LEU A 34 -55.22 -26.04 -34.98
C LEU A 34 -54.41 -27.31 -34.69
N LEU A 35 -54.93 -28.48 -35.06
CA LEU A 35 -54.22 -29.75 -34.91
C LEU A 35 -52.90 -29.74 -35.69
N LYS A 36 -52.93 -29.25 -36.94
CA LYS A 36 -51.73 -29.10 -37.76
C LYS A 36 -50.72 -28.15 -37.15
N LYS A 37 -51.16 -26.98 -36.66
CA LYS A 37 -50.31 -26.00 -35.98
C LYS A 37 -49.68 -26.54 -34.71
N LEU A 38 -50.43 -27.30 -33.93
CA LEU A 38 -49.94 -27.95 -32.72
C LEU A 38 -48.86 -28.98 -33.04
N GLN A 39 -49.03 -29.76 -34.13
CA GLN A 39 -48.00 -30.68 -34.58
C GLN A 39 -46.75 -29.96 -35.10
N GLU A 40 -46.92 -28.86 -35.86
CA GLU A 40 -45.81 -28.01 -36.30
C GLU A 40 -45.01 -27.46 -35.11
N ILE A 41 -45.67 -26.96 -34.06
CA ILE A 41 -45.03 -26.47 -32.84
C ILE A 41 -44.32 -27.60 -32.10
N ARG A 42 -44.96 -28.76 -31.91
CA ARG A 42 -44.31 -29.92 -31.27
C ARG A 42 -43.06 -30.36 -32.02
N VAL A 43 -43.10 -30.35 -33.34
CA VAL A 43 -41.93 -30.65 -34.17
C VAL A 43 -40.87 -29.55 -34.01
N ALA A 44 -41.26 -28.28 -34.00
CA ALA A 44 -40.35 -27.15 -33.81
C ALA A 44 -39.72 -27.08 -32.41
N GLU A 45 -40.42 -27.52 -31.36
CA GLU A 45 -39.89 -27.64 -30.00
C GLU A 45 -38.88 -28.81 -29.87
N ASN A 46 -39.17 -29.93 -30.54
CA ASN A 46 -38.24 -31.07 -30.60
C ASN A 46 -37.06 -30.82 -31.55
N GLN A 47 -37.22 -29.91 -32.51
CA GLN A 47 -36.10 -29.33 -33.23
C GLN A 47 -35.33 -28.46 -32.24
N THR A 48 -34.24 -29.00 -31.72
CA THR A 48 -33.33 -28.29 -30.83
C THR A 48 -32.86 -27.04 -31.56
N THR A 49 -33.48 -25.89 -31.27
CA THR A 49 -33.02 -24.59 -31.76
C THR A 49 -31.73 -24.30 -31.03
N GLY A 50 -30.63 -24.82 -31.57
CA GLY A 50 -29.28 -24.59 -31.08
C GLY A 50 -28.89 -23.15 -31.32
N ASN A 51 -29.43 -22.24 -30.52
CA ASN A 51 -29.17 -20.80 -30.64
C ASN A 51 -27.73 -20.45 -30.20
N ALA A 52 -27.06 -21.40 -29.55
CA ALA A 52 -25.64 -21.33 -29.28
C ALA A 52 -25.05 -22.74 -29.36
N ARG A 53 -23.94 -22.87 -30.07
CA ARG A 53 -23.07 -24.04 -30.04
C ARG A 53 -21.80 -23.60 -29.33
N ILE A 54 -21.36 -24.37 -28.34
CA ILE A 54 -20.06 -24.13 -27.71
C ILE A 54 -19.00 -24.45 -28.77
N ILE A 55 -18.36 -23.42 -29.32
CA ILE A 55 -17.28 -23.55 -30.32
C ILE A 55 -15.96 -23.85 -29.62
N GLN A 56 -15.79 -23.35 -28.39
CA GLN A 56 -14.58 -23.50 -27.60
C GLN A 56 -14.91 -23.41 -26.10
N ASP A 57 -14.27 -24.27 -25.29
CA ASP A 57 -14.35 -24.21 -23.84
C ASP A 57 -13.68 -22.95 -23.27
N ALA A 58 -14.17 -22.47 -22.13
CA ALA A 58 -13.65 -21.28 -21.49
C ALA A 58 -12.16 -21.45 -21.12
N PHE A 59 -11.29 -20.70 -21.81
CA PHE A 59 -9.86 -20.72 -21.54
C PHE A 59 -9.57 -19.88 -20.30
N VAL A 60 -9.30 -20.53 -19.17
CA VAL A 60 -8.84 -19.85 -17.96
C VAL A 60 -7.38 -19.45 -18.21
N SER A 61 -7.10 -18.14 -18.27
CA SER A 61 -5.74 -17.67 -18.46
C SER A 61 -4.85 -18.17 -17.31
N PRO A 62 -3.82 -19.00 -17.57
CA PRO A 62 -2.95 -19.54 -16.52
C PRO A 62 -2.06 -18.47 -15.90
N LYS A 63 -2.00 -17.28 -16.50
CA LYS A 63 -1.23 -16.14 -16.01
C LYS A 63 -2.16 -15.02 -15.56
N PRO A 64 -1.96 -14.48 -14.34
CA PRO A 64 -2.68 -13.29 -13.92
C PRO A 64 -2.38 -12.16 -14.90
N MET A 65 -3.41 -11.38 -15.24
CA MET A 65 -3.26 -10.16 -16.04
C MET A 65 -2.16 -9.29 -15.41
N ALA A 66 -1.20 -8.89 -16.26
CA ALA A 66 -0.06 -8.01 -15.98
C ALA A 66 0.20 -7.73 -14.49
N SER A 67 1.15 -8.47 -13.89
CA SER A 67 1.60 -8.22 -12.52
C SER A 67 2.33 -6.87 -12.43
N GLN A 68 1.58 -5.77 -12.30
CA GLN A 68 2.11 -4.43 -12.04
C GLN A 68 2.70 -4.31 -10.62
N LYS A 69 2.67 -5.38 -9.83
CA LYS A 69 3.21 -5.44 -8.46
C LYS A 69 4.69 -5.01 -8.41
N LEU A 70 5.49 -5.39 -9.41
CA LEU A 70 6.90 -5.01 -9.50
C LEU A 70 7.07 -3.51 -9.74
N ILE A 71 6.22 -2.92 -10.57
CA ILE A 71 6.25 -1.47 -10.88
C ILE A 71 5.87 -0.67 -9.63
N ILE A 72 4.81 -1.09 -8.93
CA ILE A 72 4.35 -0.43 -7.69
C ILE A 72 5.42 -0.54 -6.60
N LEU A 73 6.08 -1.70 -6.47
CA LEU A 73 7.16 -1.91 -5.51
C LEU A 73 8.39 -1.03 -5.83
N ALA A 74 8.77 -0.94 -7.10
CA ALA A 74 9.88 -0.11 -7.53
C ALA A 74 9.62 1.39 -7.28
N LEU A 75 8.43 1.87 -7.65
CA LEU A 75 8.02 3.26 -7.40
C LEU A 75 7.95 3.58 -5.90
N GLY A 76 7.37 2.68 -5.10
CA GLY A 76 7.28 2.84 -3.65
C GLY A 76 8.66 2.89 -2.98
N SER A 77 9.57 1.99 -3.39
CA SER A 77 10.94 1.98 -2.87
C SER A 77 11.70 3.26 -3.23
N PHE A 78 11.58 3.71 -4.48
CA PHE A 78 12.24 4.93 -4.96
C PHE A 78 11.74 6.17 -4.19
N LEU A 79 10.42 6.34 -4.07
CA LEU A 79 9.82 7.45 -3.31
C LEU A 79 10.19 7.39 -1.83
N GLY A 80 10.22 6.19 -1.23
CA GLY A 80 10.61 5.99 0.16
C GLY A 80 12.05 6.44 0.44
N VAL A 81 13.01 6.08 -0.42
CA VAL A 81 14.42 6.50 -0.29
C VAL A 81 14.55 8.02 -0.44
N LEU A 82 13.83 8.60 -1.39
CA LEU A 82 13.85 10.05 -1.65
C LEU A 82 13.34 10.82 -0.43
N LEU A 83 12.20 10.39 0.14
CA LEU A 83 11.64 10.99 1.36
C LEU A 83 12.53 10.78 2.59
N ALA A 84 13.11 9.59 2.76
CA ALA A 84 14.02 9.32 3.88
C ALA A 84 15.27 10.21 3.82
N THR A 85 15.85 10.37 2.63
CA THR A 85 17.02 11.24 2.42
C THR A 85 16.66 12.70 2.70
N GLY A 86 15.52 13.18 2.18
CA GLY A 86 15.02 14.52 2.46
C GLY A 86 14.76 14.77 3.95
N ALA A 87 14.17 13.80 4.64
CA ALA A 87 13.93 13.87 6.08
C ALA A 87 15.24 13.95 6.87
N ILE A 88 16.26 13.16 6.52
CA ILE A 88 17.59 13.22 7.16
C ILE A 88 18.21 14.60 6.97
N VAL A 89 18.15 15.16 5.76
CA VAL A 89 18.70 16.51 5.50
C VAL A 89 17.97 17.58 6.30
N ILE A 90 16.63 17.51 6.39
CA ILE A 90 15.84 18.46 7.21
C ILE A 90 16.18 18.32 8.70
N LEU A 91 16.34 17.09 9.18
CA LEU A 91 16.75 16.84 10.56
C LEU A 91 18.15 17.37 10.82
N GLU A 92 19.10 17.18 9.91
CA GLU A 92 20.47 17.68 10.03
C GLU A 92 20.51 19.22 10.01
N ILE A 93 19.71 19.88 9.17
CA ILE A 93 19.62 21.36 9.16
C ILE A 93 19.01 21.90 10.46
N ARG A 94 18.06 21.17 11.06
CA ARG A 94 17.48 21.53 12.36
C ARG A 94 18.43 21.26 13.51
N ASP A 95 19.28 20.25 13.38
CA ASP A 95 20.28 19.89 14.36
C ASP A 95 21.53 20.78 14.21
N LYS A 96 21.50 21.97 14.83
CA LYS A 96 22.66 22.88 14.93
C LYS A 96 23.73 22.37 15.91
N SER A 97 23.97 21.06 15.94
CA SER A 97 25.08 20.50 16.70
C SER A 97 26.37 20.73 15.92
N ILE A 98 27.33 21.42 16.53
CA ILE A 98 28.65 21.66 15.93
C ILE A 98 29.40 20.32 15.90
N LYS A 99 29.24 19.56 14.81
CA LYS A 99 29.92 18.27 14.60
C LYS A 99 31.35 18.43 14.10
N HIS A 100 31.68 19.58 13.51
CA HIS A 100 33.00 19.88 12.97
C HIS A 100 33.76 20.89 13.85
N LEU A 101 34.95 20.51 14.31
CA LEU A 101 35.82 21.36 15.15
C LEU A 101 36.24 22.68 14.47
N GLN A 102 36.15 22.75 13.14
CA GLN A 102 36.51 23.92 12.34
C GLN A 102 35.46 25.03 12.47
N ASP A 103 34.17 24.71 12.49
CA ASP A 103 33.07 25.67 12.69
C ASP A 103 33.14 26.32 14.08
N ALA A 104 33.56 25.56 15.10
CA ALA A 104 33.76 26.11 16.45
C ALA A 104 34.88 27.17 16.49
N LYS A 105 35.95 26.99 15.71
CA LYS A 105 37.07 27.94 15.68
C LYS A 105 36.67 29.24 14.98
N GLU A 106 35.90 29.15 13.91
CA GLU A 106 35.46 30.29 13.11
C GLU A 106 34.36 31.10 13.79
N VAL A 107 33.40 30.44 14.47
CA VAL A 107 32.31 31.11 15.18
C VAL A 107 32.75 31.77 16.48
N PHE A 108 33.69 31.16 17.21
CA PHE A 108 34.04 31.62 18.55
C PHE A 108 35.38 32.36 18.66
N GLY A 109 36.25 32.34 17.64
CA GLY A 109 37.49 33.11 17.63
C GLY A 109 38.51 32.75 18.72
N PHE A 110 38.31 31.65 19.46
CA PHE A 110 39.21 31.21 20.53
C PHE A 110 40.26 30.23 20.01
N THR A 111 41.48 30.34 20.54
CA THR A 111 42.55 29.37 20.31
C THR A 111 42.16 28.02 20.93
N LEU A 112 42.13 26.96 20.13
CA LEU A 112 41.85 25.61 20.60
C LEU A 112 43.00 25.12 21.49
N LEU A 113 42.76 24.96 22.79
CA LEU A 113 43.78 24.46 23.73
C LEU A 113 43.94 22.94 23.74
N GLY A 114 42.91 22.20 23.32
CA GLY A 114 42.94 20.74 23.26
C GLY A 114 41.54 20.14 23.09
N VAL A 115 41.49 18.89 22.63
CA VAL A 115 40.24 18.13 22.44
C VAL A 115 40.24 16.99 23.45
N ILE A 116 39.26 16.99 24.36
CA ILE A 116 39.12 15.91 25.34
C ILE A 116 38.10 14.92 24.78
N PRO A 117 38.51 13.69 24.42
CA PRO A 117 37.57 12.70 23.94
C PRO A 117 36.60 12.33 25.06
N SER A 118 35.29 12.44 24.78
CA SER A 118 34.27 11.98 25.72
C SER A 118 34.32 10.45 25.77
N LEU A 119 34.71 9.90 26.92
CA LEU A 119 34.52 8.48 27.20
C LEU A 119 33.04 8.24 27.45
N THR A 120 32.28 8.11 26.37
CA THR A 120 30.88 7.70 26.44
C THR A 120 30.80 6.34 27.11
N LYS A 121 29.81 6.18 28.01
CA LYS A 121 29.55 4.99 28.85
C LYS A 121 29.70 3.63 28.16
N LYS A 122 29.61 3.56 26.82
CA LYS A 122 29.82 2.34 26.02
C LYS A 122 31.23 1.76 26.09
N ALA A 123 32.28 2.55 26.35
CA ALA A 123 33.63 2.01 26.52
C ALA A 123 33.79 1.20 27.82
N PHE A 124 32.89 1.39 28.79
CA PHE A 124 32.90 0.73 30.09
C PHE A 124 31.77 -0.31 30.26
N ALA A 125 30.82 -0.37 29.34
CA ALA A 125 29.63 -1.22 29.42
C ALA A 125 29.86 -2.67 28.90
N LYS A 126 31.03 -3.27 29.16
CA LYS A 126 31.24 -4.71 28.91
C LYS A 126 31.32 -5.55 30.18
N ASN A 127 31.40 -4.94 31.37
CA ASN A 127 31.35 -5.67 32.63
C ASN A 127 30.24 -5.10 33.53
N GLN A 128 29.14 -5.85 33.50
CA GLN A 128 28.15 -6.14 34.54
C GLN A 128 28.26 -5.39 35.88
N ASP A 129 27.12 -4.81 36.26
CA ASP A 129 26.61 -4.53 37.62
C ASP A 129 27.54 -3.80 38.59
N SER A 130 27.47 -2.47 38.61
CA SER A 130 27.73 -1.67 39.83
C SER A 130 27.09 -0.28 39.71
N GLU A 131 26.41 0.10 40.78
CA GLU A 131 25.74 1.38 41.00
C GLU A 131 26.67 2.59 40.82
N TRP A 132 26.04 3.76 40.69
CA TRP A 132 26.68 5.06 40.49
C TRP A 132 27.88 5.32 41.41
N GLU A 133 29.08 5.15 40.87
CA GLU A 133 30.24 5.90 41.32
C GLU A 133 30.81 6.68 40.14
N ILE A 134 30.75 8.01 40.24
CA ILE A 134 31.51 8.93 39.39
C ILE A 134 32.98 8.55 39.60
N PRO A 135 33.70 7.99 38.60
CA PRO A 135 35.04 7.51 38.88
C PRO A 135 35.95 8.70 39.13
N GLN A 136 36.45 8.76 40.37
CA GLN A 136 37.32 9.82 40.84
C GLN A 136 38.65 9.78 40.09
N LEU A 137 39.01 10.91 39.48
CA LEU A 137 40.38 11.33 39.18
C LEU A 137 41.30 10.29 38.47
N PHE A 138 41.10 10.12 37.17
CA PHE A 138 41.85 9.21 36.28
C PHE A 138 43.33 9.53 36.03
N VAL A 139 43.95 10.50 36.72
CA VAL A 139 45.30 10.98 36.37
C VAL A 139 46.43 10.21 37.05
N LYS A 140 46.15 9.40 38.10
CA LYS A 140 47.23 8.81 38.91
C LYS A 140 47.58 7.35 38.59
N ASN A 141 46.65 6.52 38.08
CA ASN A 141 46.86 5.05 38.05
C ASN A 141 46.79 4.35 36.68
N THR A 142 46.55 5.04 35.55
CA THR A 142 46.50 4.35 34.23
C THR A 142 47.07 5.21 33.09
N PRO A 143 48.40 5.19 32.85
CA PRO A 143 49.08 6.05 31.87
C PRO A 143 48.81 5.74 30.38
N ARG A 144 47.98 4.73 30.04
CA ARG A 144 47.69 4.33 28.65
C ARG A 144 46.35 4.81 28.10
N LEU A 145 45.59 5.61 28.85
CA LEU A 145 44.28 6.08 28.41
C LEU A 145 44.40 7.33 27.52
N PRO A 146 43.69 7.41 26.37
CA PRO A 146 43.69 8.58 25.49
C PRO A 146 43.29 9.89 26.19
N VAL A 147 42.44 9.80 27.22
CA VAL A 147 42.03 10.96 28.03
C VAL A 147 43.19 11.53 28.86
N ALA A 148 44.04 10.69 29.43
CA ALA A 148 45.18 11.13 30.23
C ALA A 148 46.19 11.91 29.35
N GLN A 149 46.41 11.45 28.12
CA GLN A 149 47.24 12.15 27.14
C GLN A 149 46.65 13.50 26.74
N ALA A 150 45.32 13.59 26.56
CA ALA A 150 44.65 14.84 26.27
C ALA A 150 44.82 15.87 27.40
N TYR A 151 44.73 15.44 28.67
CA TYR A 151 44.98 16.32 29.82
C TYR A 151 46.44 16.75 29.95
N GLN A 152 47.41 15.86 29.67
CA GLN A 152 48.83 16.21 29.66
C GLN A 152 49.16 17.20 28.54
N MET A 153 48.58 17.02 27.36
CA MET A 153 48.75 17.94 26.24
C MET A 153 48.14 19.32 26.55
N LEU A 154 46.96 19.35 27.18
CA LEU A 154 46.33 20.58 27.66
C LEU A 154 47.22 21.28 28.71
N GLN A 155 47.78 20.53 29.66
CA GLN A 155 48.71 21.06 30.66
C GLN A 155 49.97 21.65 30.01
N ALA A 156 50.55 20.97 29.02
CA ALA A 156 51.70 21.47 28.27
C ALA A 156 51.36 22.77 27.53
N ASN A 157 50.22 22.80 26.82
CA ASN A 157 49.76 23.98 26.09
C ASN A 157 49.51 25.18 27.02
N LEU A 158 48.90 24.96 28.19
CA LEU A 158 48.71 26.00 29.20
C LEU A 158 50.04 26.53 29.76
N LYS A 159 51.01 25.64 29.97
CA LYS A 159 52.35 26.01 30.44
C LYS A 159 53.08 26.88 29.40
N PHE A 160 52.92 26.58 28.11
CA PHE A 160 53.49 27.40 27.03
C PHE A 160 52.83 28.78 26.90
N LEU A 161 51.51 28.87 27.06
CA LEU A 161 50.79 30.15 27.01
C LEU A 161 51.13 31.08 28.18
N SER A 162 51.67 30.53 29.27
CA SER A 162 51.94 31.23 30.53
C SER A 162 53.42 31.46 30.81
N SER A 163 54.27 31.40 29.77
CA SER A 163 55.74 31.35 29.92
C SER A 163 56.37 32.58 30.60
N ASP A 164 55.66 33.69 30.68
CA ASP A 164 56.20 34.97 31.20
C ASP A 164 55.78 35.26 32.67
N LYS A 165 54.58 34.81 33.08
CA LYS A 165 54.11 34.83 34.49
C LYS A 165 53.17 33.64 34.72
N PRO A 166 53.48 32.70 35.63
CA PRO A 166 52.62 31.55 35.87
C PRO A 166 51.31 32.01 36.55
N PRO A 167 50.13 31.83 35.93
CA PRO A 167 48.86 32.20 36.52
C PRO A 167 48.55 31.25 37.68
N SER A 168 48.26 31.81 38.84
CA SER A 168 47.88 31.08 40.06
C SER A 168 46.40 30.69 40.09
N VAL A 169 45.57 31.20 39.16
CA VAL A 169 44.13 30.91 39.09
C VAL A 169 43.67 30.77 37.64
N ILE A 170 42.99 29.67 37.32
CA ILE A 170 42.36 29.42 36.02
C ILE A 170 40.86 29.17 36.28
N VAL A 171 40.00 29.91 35.58
CA VAL A 171 38.54 29.73 35.64
C VAL A 171 38.09 28.84 34.47
N VAL A 172 37.47 27.71 34.79
CA VAL A 172 36.90 26.79 33.79
C VAL A 172 35.39 27.00 33.77
N LYS A 173 34.86 27.51 32.65
CA LYS A 173 33.42 27.63 32.41
C LYS A 173 32.98 26.56 31.42
N LEU A 174 32.16 25.63 31.87
CA LEU A 174 31.54 24.61 31.03
C LEU A 174 30.25 25.19 30.43
N ARG A 175 30.14 25.17 29.10
CA ARG A 175 28.90 25.48 28.39
C ARG A 175 28.38 24.18 27.78
N ARG A 176 27.19 23.75 28.20
CA ARG A 176 26.49 22.64 27.57
C ARG A 176 25.89 23.17 26.26
N ILE A 177 26.36 22.65 25.14
CA ILE A 177 25.84 22.89 23.79
C ILE A 177 24.93 21.72 23.45
#